data_AF-A0A1A8C7Z9-F1
#
_entry.id   AF-A0A1A8C7Z9-F1
#
_cell.length_a   1.000
_cell.length_b   1.000
_cell.length_c   1.000
_cell.angle_alpha   90.00
_cell.angle_beta   90.00
_cell.angle_gamma   90.00
#
_symmetry.space_group_name_H-M   'P 1'
#
loop_
_entity.id
_entity.type
_entity.pdbx_description
1 polymer ?
#
loop_
_entity_poly.entity_id
_entity_poly.type
_entity_poly.pdbx_seq_one_letter_code
_entity_poly.pdbx_strand_id
1 'polypeptide(L)' 'LVGNLLDFCFYTFRESQALKVEFPEMLVEIISDQIPKVESGLTHTIFFHKK' A
#
# COMPACT_ATOMS: atom_id res chain seq x y z
N LEU A 1 -2.13 -3.64 12.24
CA LEU A 1 -3.37 -3.00 11.74
C LEU A 1 -3.11 -2.20 10.46
N VAL A 2 -2.21 -1.20 10.46
CA VAL A 2 -1.89 -0.43 9.23
C VAL A 2 -1.15 -1.26 8.17
N GLY A 3 -0.15 -2.07 8.56
CA GLY A 3 0.53 -2.99 7.62
C GLY A 3 -0.46 -3.90 6.89
N ASN A 4 -1.35 -4.55 7.65
CA ASN A 4 -2.40 -5.41 7.10
C ASN A 4 -3.36 -4.70 6.13
N LEU A 5 -3.60 -3.39 6.30
CA LEU A 5 -4.42 -2.59 5.37
C LEU A 5 -3.66 -2.29 4.08
N LEU A 6 -2.36 -1.95 4.18
CA LEU A 6 -1.51 -1.71 3.02
C LEU A 6 -1.30 -2.98 2.20
N ASP A 7 -1.07 -4.13 2.86
CA ASP A 7 -0.91 -5.43 2.19
C ASP A 7 -2.13 -5.77 1.34
N PHE A 8 -3.33 -5.61 1.91
CA PHE A 8 -4.58 -5.83 1.18
C PHE A 8 -4.79 -4.81 0.05
N CYS A 9 -4.49 -3.53 0.30
CA CYS A 9 -4.58 -2.48 -0.71
C CYS A 9 -3.65 -2.74 -1.90
N PHE A 10 -2.41 -3.15 -1.65
CA PHE A 10 -1.45 -3.46 -2.72
C PHE A 10 -1.84 -4.71 -3.49
N TYR A 11 -2.38 -5.72 -2.81
CA TYR A 11 -2.94 -6.91 -3.47
C TYR A 11 -4.09 -6.54 -4.40
N THR A 12 -5.10 -5.79 -3.92
CA THR A 12 -6.25 -5.41 -4.74
C THR A 12 -5.89 -4.41 -5.83
N PHE A 13 -4.86 -3.60 -5.64
CA PHE A 13 -4.33 -2.72 -6.67
C PHE A 13 -3.70 -3.51 -7.83
N ARG A 14 -2.87 -4.51 -7.52
CA ARG A 14 -2.24 -5.39 -8.52
C ARG A 14 -3.25 -6.23 -9.29
N GLU A 15 -4.23 -6.78 -8.57
CA GLU A 15 -5.28 -7.62 -9.13
C GLU A 15 -6.54 -6.82 -9.52
N SER A 16 -6.45 -5.50 -9.62
CA SER A 16 -7.59 -4.58 -9.80
C SER A 16 -8.48 -4.96 -10.97
N GLN A 17 -7.89 -5.35 -12.10
CA GLN A 17 -8.63 -5.81 -13.28
C GLN A 17 -9.35 -7.14 -13.04
N ALA A 18 -8.70 -8.11 -12.39
CA ALA A 18 -9.27 -9.42 -12.11
C ALA A 18 -10.39 -9.35 -11.06
N LEU A 19 -10.21 -8.48 -10.05
CA LEU A 19 -11.14 -8.28 -8.94
C LEU A 19 -12.22 -7.22 -9.25
N LYS A 20 -12.15 -6.55 -10.41
CA LYS A 20 -13.05 -5.45 -10.81
C LYS A 20 -13.11 -4.33 -9.77
N VAL A 21 -11.94 -3.97 -9.24
CA VAL A 21 -11.78 -2.86 -8.30
C VAL A 21 -11.23 -1.67 -9.06
N GLU A 22 -11.92 -0.53 -8.98
CA GLU A 22 -11.49 0.71 -9.60
C GLU A 22 -10.71 1.57 -8.58
N PHE A 23 -9.68 2.24 -9.08
CA PHE A 23 -8.89 3.20 -8.31
C PHE A 23 -8.94 4.57 -9.00
N PRO A 24 -9.20 5.66 -8.26
CA PRO A 24 -9.09 7.02 -8.80
C PRO A 24 -7.63 7.37 -9.12
N GLU A 25 -7.43 8.28 -10.06
CA GLU A 25 -6.10 8.67 -10.58
C GLU A 25 -5.09 9.01 -9.48
N MET A 26 -5.49 9.81 -8.48
CA MET A 26 -4.65 10.17 -7.35
C MET A 26 -4.14 8.94 -6.57
N LEU A 27 -4.99 7.93 -6.37
CA LEU A 27 -4.57 6.71 -5.67
C LEU A 27 -3.66 5.86 -6.53
N VAL A 28 -3.85 5.85 -7.85
CA VAL A 28 -2.92 5.17 -8.78
C VAL A 28 -1.53 5.79 -8.67
N GLU A 29 -1.42 7.12 -8.67
CA GLU A 29 -0.14 7.82 -8.53
C GLU A 29 0.53 7.49 -7.18
N ILE A 30 -0.20 7.65 -6.07
CA ILE A 30 0.33 7.41 -4.72
C ILE A 30 0.74 5.95 -4.54
N ILE A 31 -0.13 4.99 -4.88
CA ILE A 31 0.13 3.57 -4.63
C ILE A 31 1.29 3.07 -5.50
N SER A 32 1.39 3.52 -6.75
CA SER A 32 2.50 3.17 -7.64
C SER A 32 3.86 3.61 -7.10
N ASP A 33 3.94 4.80 -6.48
CA ASP A 33 5.15 5.30 -5.84
C ASP A 33 5.47 4.59 -4.50
N GLN A 34 4.44 4.20 -3.74
CA GLN A 34 4.61 3.64 -2.40
C GLN A 34 4.91 2.14 -2.36
N ILE A 35 4.34 1.33 -3.26
CA ILE A 35 4.59 -0.13 -3.32
C ILE A 35 6.10 -0.47 -3.26
N PRO A 36 6.96 0.06 -4.16
CA PRO A 36 8.37 -0.30 -4.13
C PRO A 36 9.07 0.17 -2.85
N LYS A 37 8.67 1.30 -2.26
CA LYS A 37 9.26 1.84 -1.01
C LYS A 37 8.91 0.98 0.20
N VAL A 38 7.66 0.49 0.27
CA VAL A 38 7.21 -0.36 1.36
C VAL A 38 7.85 -1.75 1.25
N GLU A 39 7.82 -2.36 0.06
CA GLU A 39 8.33 -3.73 -0.14
C GLU A 39 9.85 -3.85 -0.06
N SER A 40 10.59 -2.79 -0.39
CA SER A 40 12.04 -2.72 -0.21
C SER A 40 12.46 -2.37 1.22
N GLY A 41 11.52 -2.14 2.14
CA GLY A 41 11.81 -1.75 3.52
C GLY A 41 12.34 -0.33 3.69
N LEU A 42 12.13 0.56 2.71
CA LEU A 42 12.52 1.97 2.78
C LEU A 42 11.59 2.82 3.66
N THR A 43 10.61 2.21 4.32
CA THR A 43 9.70 2.90 5.23
C THR A 43 10.15 2.78 6.67
N HIS A 44 10.05 3.89 7.41
CA HIS A 44 10.42 3.95 8.82
C HIS A 44 9.19 4.27 9.68
N THR A 45 8.68 3.28 10.42
CA THR A 45 7.55 3.49 11.33
C THR A 45 8.04 4.14 12.62
N ILE A 46 7.50 5.30 12.96
CA ILE A 46 7.82 6.02 14.19
C ILE A 46 6.81 5.61 15.26
N PHE A 47 7.30 5.15 16.41
CA PHE A 47 6.49 4.80 17.57
C PHE A 47 6.78 5.77 18.71
N PHE A 48 5.74 6.29 19.36
CA PHE A 48 5.91 7.07 20.60
C PHE A 48 6.43 6.20 21.74
N HIS A 49 5.91 4.97 21.86
CA HIS A 49 6.40 3.96 22.79
C HIS A 49 6.44 2.61 22.06
N LYS A 50 7.60 1.96 22.06
CA LYS A 50 7.69 0.55 21.67
C LYS A 50 7.22 -0.30 22.85
N LYS A 51 6.42 -1.33 22.57
CA LYS A 51 6.08 -2.34 23.58
C LYS A 51 7.33 -3.08 24.04
#